data_AF-A0A9D7JWW3-F1
#
_entry.id   AF-A0A9D7JWW3-F1
#
_cell.length_a   1.000
_cell.length_b   1.000
_cell.length_c   1.000
_cell.angle_alpha   90.00
_cell.angle_beta   90.00
_cell.angle_gamma   90.00
#
_symmetry.space_group_name_H-M   'P 1'
#
loop_
_entity.id
_entity.type
_entity.pdbx_description
1 polymer ?
#
loop_
_entity_poly.entity_id
_entity_poly.type
_entity_poly.pdbx_seq_one_letter_code
_entity_poly.pdbx_strand_id
1 'polypeptide(L)'
;MKHFYYFIIISLCLLGCTKSLDHPGLNDRLEMRVNVYDTLITQDGIWRYLVSNAEPAGKWKLLNYNDSLWKEGFQEFGYGDSDEITVVPRNNLLVSRTTNITTYFRKRVFIPSELTIGASEVTFYLHRDDGALVYVNGSEKIRSNMPKGTIKSNTLAISPMEGYIGPLSEKTLYKMSWSASGFQAGWNEIAVEIHQCSTQERDMSFSLRVAATQTININQ
;
A
#
# COMPACT_ATOMS: atom_id res chain seq x y z
N MET A 1 -9.75 24.57 14.82
CA MET A 1 -8.76 24.03 13.86
C MET A 1 -7.87 23.07 14.61
N LYS A 2 -7.93 21.77 14.32
CA LYS A 2 -7.04 20.77 14.95
C LYS A 2 -5.72 20.78 14.17
N HIS A 3 -4.64 21.21 14.83
CA HIS A 3 -3.29 21.08 14.28
C HIS A 3 -2.90 19.61 14.33
N PHE A 4 -2.76 18.98 13.17
CA PHE A 4 -2.08 17.70 13.06
C PHE A 4 -0.58 17.98 13.10
N TYR A 5 0.11 17.44 14.12
CA TYR A 5 1.55 17.54 14.23
C TYR A 5 2.18 16.53 13.26
N TYR A 6 2.81 17.03 12.20
CA TYR A 6 3.58 16.23 11.25
C TYR A 6 5.01 16.05 11.78
N PHE A 7 5.48 14.81 11.88
CA PHE A 7 6.89 14.53 12.17
C PHE A 7 7.70 14.69 10.88
N ILE A 8 8.41 15.81 10.76
CA ILE A 8 9.29 16.10 9.61
C ILE A 8 10.64 15.44 9.88
N ILE A 9 10.96 14.36 9.17
CA ILE A 9 12.32 13.81 9.14
C ILE A 9 13.05 14.42 7.95
N ILE A 10 14.03 15.30 8.23
CA ILE A 10 14.87 15.94 7.22
C ILE A 10 16.09 15.05 6.99
N SER A 11 16.23 14.48 5.79
CA SER A 11 17.46 13.82 5.36
C SER A 11 18.18 14.71 4.35
N LEU A 12 19.35 15.26 4.74
CA LEU A 12 20.25 15.93 3.81
C LEU A 12 21.05 14.86 3.04
N CYS A 13 20.87 14.78 1.74
CA CYS A 13 21.75 14.00 0.87
C CYS A 13 22.62 14.97 0.06
N LEU A 14 23.88 15.12 0.45
CA LEU A 14 24.90 15.77 -0.37
C LEU A 14 25.31 14.78 -1.46
N LEU A 15 24.71 14.88 -2.65
CA LEU A 15 25.21 14.13 -3.81
C LEU A 15 26.58 14.70 -4.20
N GLY A 16 27.61 13.88 -4.04
CA GLY A 16 29.01 14.25 -4.17
C GLY A 16 29.39 14.72 -5.57
N CYS A 17 30.12 15.82 -5.63
CA CYS A 17 30.89 16.22 -6.81
C CYS A 17 32.22 15.44 -6.79
N THR A 18 32.43 14.50 -7.71
CA THR A 18 33.79 14.11 -8.10
C THR A 18 34.34 15.25 -8.93
N LYS A 19 35.22 16.07 -8.34
CA LYS A 19 35.99 17.07 -9.07
C LYS A 19 36.77 16.40 -10.21
N SER A 20 36.28 16.54 -11.44
CA SER A 20 37.14 16.48 -12.63
C SER A 20 37.90 17.80 -12.64
N LEU A 21 39.16 17.79 -12.22
CA LEU A 21 40.04 18.93 -12.46
C LEU A 21 40.21 19.07 -13.98
N ASP A 22 40.14 20.32 -14.46
CA ASP A 22 40.50 20.78 -15.80
C ASP A 22 39.42 20.76 -16.89
N HIS A 23 38.39 21.61 -16.75
CA HIS A 23 37.81 22.29 -17.93
C HIS A 23 37.21 23.67 -17.57
N PRO A 24 37.74 24.79 -18.09
CA PRO A 24 37.14 26.10 -17.88
C PRO A 24 35.87 26.20 -18.75
N GLY A 25 34.69 26.08 -18.14
CA GLY A 25 33.42 26.21 -18.86
C GLY A 25 32.18 25.62 -18.16
N LEU A 26 32.34 24.81 -17.11
CA LEU A 26 31.21 24.27 -16.36
C LEU A 26 30.91 25.14 -15.13
N ASN A 27 29.86 25.95 -15.21
CA ASN A 27 29.17 26.43 -14.01
C ASN A 27 28.43 25.24 -13.40
N ASP A 28 29.16 24.36 -12.70
CA ASP A 28 28.57 23.32 -11.87
C ASP A 28 27.90 24.00 -10.67
N ARG A 29 26.66 24.42 -10.86
CA ARG A 29 25.80 24.87 -9.77
C ARG A 29 25.52 23.66 -8.91
N LEU A 30 26.05 23.66 -7.68
CA LEU A 30 25.71 22.68 -6.65
C LEU A 30 24.20 22.74 -6.41
N GLU A 31 23.45 21.76 -6.90
CA GLU A 31 22.03 21.62 -6.58
C GLU A 31 21.89 21.03 -5.18
N MET A 32 21.41 21.83 -4.24
CA MET A 32 21.03 21.32 -2.92
C MET A 32 19.59 20.80 -3.00
N ARG A 33 19.39 19.54 -2.63
CA ARG A 33 18.08 18.90 -2.55
C ARG A 33 17.82 18.41 -1.13
N VAL A 34 16.61 18.67 -0.63
CA VAL A 34 16.12 18.11 0.64
C VAL A 34 15.01 17.14 0.34
N ASN A 35 15.10 15.94 0.90
CA ASN A 35 14.02 14.96 0.87
C ASN A 35 13.25 15.05 2.19
N VAL A 36 11.96 15.40 2.07
CA VAL A 36 11.00 15.39 3.17
C VAL A 36 10.17 14.13 3.07
N TYR A 37 10.12 13.35 4.15
CA TYR A 37 9.32 12.13 4.22
C TYR A 37 8.06 12.38 5.04
N ASP A 38 6.90 12.01 4.48
CA ASP A 38 5.62 12.03 5.17
C ASP A 38 5.02 10.62 5.18
N THR A 39 4.52 10.17 6.33
CA THR A 39 3.84 8.87 6.44
C THR A 39 2.35 9.07 6.28
N LEU A 40 1.84 8.67 5.12
CA LEU A 40 0.43 8.84 4.74
C LEU A 40 -0.47 7.76 5.33
N ILE A 41 0.04 6.54 5.42
CA ILE A 41 -0.60 5.42 6.12
C ILE A 41 0.46 4.75 6.98
N THR A 42 0.26 4.81 8.29
CA THR A 42 1.09 4.19 9.29
C THR A 42 0.77 2.71 9.43
N GLN A 43 1.73 1.94 9.97
CA GLN A 43 1.62 0.49 10.14
C GLN A 43 0.61 0.07 11.23
N ASP A 44 0.11 1.00 12.03
CA ASP A 44 -0.93 0.84 13.05
C ASP A 44 -2.30 1.41 12.61
N GLY A 45 -2.47 1.69 11.31
CA GLY A 45 -3.68 2.33 10.80
C GLY A 45 -4.93 1.43 10.81
N ILE A 46 -6.09 2.02 11.11
CA ILE A 46 -7.40 1.36 10.97
C ILE A 46 -7.80 1.25 9.49
N TRP A 47 -8.33 0.09 9.10
CA TRP A 47 -8.93 -0.17 7.79
C TRP A 47 -10.38 -0.63 7.94
N ARG A 48 -11.18 -0.34 6.92
CA ARG A 48 -12.46 -1.03 6.71
C ARG A 48 -12.21 -2.31 5.94
N TYR A 49 -12.85 -3.41 6.35
CA TYR A 49 -12.71 -4.69 5.71
C TYR A 49 -14.04 -5.43 5.53
N LEU A 50 -14.11 -6.22 4.46
CA LEU A 50 -15.22 -7.09 4.14
C LEU A 50 -14.71 -8.48 3.79
N VAL A 51 -15.28 -9.47 4.45
CA VAL A 51 -15.08 -10.88 4.15
C VAL A 51 -16.32 -11.36 3.38
N SER A 52 -16.14 -11.76 2.12
CA SER A 52 -17.25 -12.11 1.24
C SER A 52 -16.79 -13.08 0.14
N ASN A 53 -17.65 -14.04 -0.23
CA ASN A 53 -17.44 -14.93 -1.38
C ASN A 53 -17.77 -14.25 -2.72
N ALA A 54 -18.35 -13.05 -2.69
CA ALA A 54 -18.67 -12.24 -3.86
C ALA A 54 -17.92 -10.91 -3.80
N GLU A 55 -17.58 -10.38 -4.98
CA GLU A 55 -17.02 -9.03 -5.09
C GLU A 55 -18.00 -8.00 -4.49
N PRO A 56 -17.52 -6.98 -3.76
CA PRO A 56 -18.40 -5.95 -3.25
C PRO A 56 -19.16 -5.26 -4.39
N ALA A 57 -20.46 -5.06 -4.21
CA ALA A 57 -21.32 -4.53 -5.26
C ALA A 57 -20.92 -3.10 -5.66
N GLY A 58 -21.14 -2.75 -6.93
CA GLY A 58 -20.96 -1.38 -7.42
C GLY A 58 -19.50 -0.94 -7.51
N LYS A 59 -19.24 0.35 -7.25
CA LYS A 59 -17.92 0.97 -7.47
C LYS A 59 -17.07 1.00 -6.20
N TRP A 60 -16.93 -0.15 -5.54
CA TRP A 60 -16.24 -0.31 -4.26
C TRP A 60 -14.74 0.01 -4.28
N LYS A 61 -14.15 0.32 -5.43
CA LYS A 61 -12.76 0.77 -5.53
C LYS A 61 -12.63 2.30 -5.53
N LEU A 62 -13.77 3.03 -5.51
CA LEU A 62 -13.83 4.50 -5.57
C LEU A 62 -14.14 5.15 -4.22
N LEU A 63 -13.75 6.42 -4.08
CA LEU A 63 -13.88 7.23 -2.87
C LEU A 63 -15.32 7.38 -2.36
N ASN A 64 -16.28 7.56 -3.27
CA ASN A 64 -17.67 7.85 -2.94
C ASN A 64 -18.51 6.61 -2.63
N TYR A 65 -17.91 5.42 -2.65
CA TYR A 65 -18.61 4.21 -2.22
C TYR A 65 -18.91 4.26 -0.72
N ASN A 66 -20.08 3.75 -0.34
CA ASN A 66 -20.49 3.67 1.06
C ASN A 66 -20.11 2.30 1.63
N ASP A 67 -19.04 2.29 2.43
CA ASP A 67 -18.52 1.13 3.15
C ASP A 67 -18.90 1.14 4.65
N SER A 68 -19.92 1.90 5.06
CA SER A 68 -20.34 1.99 6.47
C SER A 68 -20.79 0.67 7.10
N LEU A 69 -21.11 -0.34 6.28
CA LEU A 69 -21.45 -1.70 6.73
C LEU A 69 -20.23 -2.62 6.82
N TRP A 70 -19.05 -2.16 6.40
CA TRP A 70 -17.81 -2.93 6.51
C TRP A 70 -17.33 -2.87 7.95
N LYS A 71 -16.66 -3.94 8.39
CA LYS A 71 -16.06 -3.98 9.71
C LYS A 71 -14.83 -3.10 9.74
N GLU A 72 -14.44 -2.63 10.92
CA GLU A 72 -13.20 -1.86 11.12
C GLU A 72 -12.20 -2.69 11.93
N GLY A 73 -10.92 -2.53 11.63
CA GLY A 73 -9.85 -3.23 12.34
C GLY A 73 -8.50 -2.52 12.17
N PHE A 74 -7.59 -2.74 13.11
CA PHE A 74 -6.20 -2.32 13.01
C PHE A 74 -5.42 -3.37 12.22
N GLN A 75 -4.58 -2.93 11.28
CA GLN A 75 -3.58 -3.83 10.73
C GLN A 75 -2.50 -4.09 11.79
N GLU A 76 -1.81 -5.22 11.82
CA GLU A 76 -1.87 -6.35 10.88
C GLU A 76 -3.18 -7.16 10.97
N PHE A 77 -3.71 -7.54 9.81
CA PHE A 77 -4.88 -8.42 9.68
C PHE A 77 -4.44 -9.84 9.35
N GLY A 78 -5.13 -10.83 9.91
CA GLY A 78 -4.98 -12.20 9.50
C GLY A 78 -5.97 -13.17 10.12
N TYR A 79 -5.76 -14.47 9.91
CA TYR A 79 -6.73 -15.49 10.31
C TYR A 79 -6.56 -16.02 11.74
N GLY A 80 -5.64 -15.46 12.53
CA GLY A 80 -5.52 -15.69 13.97
C GLY A 80 -4.45 -16.70 14.33
N ASP A 81 -3.25 -16.51 13.80
CA ASP A 81 -2.05 -17.30 14.11
C ASP A 81 -1.16 -16.62 15.17
N SER A 82 -1.71 -15.58 15.83
CA SER A 82 -1.23 -14.92 17.06
C SER A 82 -0.20 -13.80 16.87
N ASP A 83 0.06 -13.39 15.63
CA ASP A 83 0.86 -12.21 15.29
C ASP A 83 -0.01 -11.01 14.85
N GLU A 84 -1.31 -11.22 14.61
CA GLU A 84 -2.19 -10.20 14.05
C GLU A 84 -2.88 -9.36 15.13
N ILE A 85 -3.11 -8.07 14.82
CA ILE A 85 -3.87 -7.19 15.70
C ILE A 85 -5.37 -7.40 15.46
N THR A 86 -5.79 -7.56 14.20
CA THR A 86 -7.18 -7.88 13.86
C THR A 86 -7.29 -9.28 13.28
N VAL A 87 -7.96 -10.15 14.04
CA VAL A 87 -8.37 -11.46 13.54
C VAL A 87 -9.58 -11.30 12.61
N VAL A 88 -9.37 -11.63 11.35
CA VAL A 88 -10.39 -11.70 10.31
C VAL A 88 -11.16 -13.01 10.47
N PRO A 89 -12.51 -12.98 10.60
CA PRO A 89 -13.27 -14.21 10.78
C PRO A 89 -13.15 -15.13 9.56
N ARG A 90 -12.68 -16.36 9.79
CA ARG A 90 -12.90 -17.46 8.84
C ARG A 90 -14.41 -17.67 8.70
N ASN A 91 -14.90 -18.02 7.51
CA ASN A 91 -16.30 -18.47 7.40
C ASN A 91 -16.47 -19.71 8.29
N ASN A 92 -17.45 -19.65 9.19
CA ASN A 92 -17.63 -20.66 10.24
C ASN A 92 -18.29 -21.95 9.72
N LEU A 93 -17.77 -22.53 8.64
CA LEU A 93 -18.13 -23.89 8.28
C LEU A 93 -17.27 -24.82 9.13
N LEU A 94 -17.73 -25.10 10.36
CA LEU A 94 -17.14 -26.02 11.35
C LEU A 94 -16.87 -27.45 10.84
N VAL A 95 -17.10 -27.72 9.55
CA VAL A 95 -16.94 -29.01 8.89
C VAL A 95 -16.17 -28.91 7.55
N SER A 96 -15.92 -27.69 7.05
CA SER A 96 -15.22 -27.45 5.79
C SER A 96 -14.20 -26.34 5.98
N ARG A 97 -12.92 -26.68 5.87
CA ARG A 97 -11.75 -25.77 5.95
C ARG A 97 -11.68 -24.78 4.78
N THR A 98 -12.82 -24.40 4.22
CA THR A 98 -12.93 -23.56 3.02
C THR A 98 -12.87 -22.10 3.40
N THR A 99 -11.70 -21.47 3.42
CA THR A 99 -11.57 -20.03 3.64
C THR A 99 -12.21 -19.24 2.50
N ASN A 100 -12.61 -17.98 2.77
CA ASN A 100 -12.96 -17.08 1.66
C ASN A 100 -11.68 -16.81 0.88
N ILE A 101 -11.72 -17.05 -0.43
CA ILE A 101 -10.56 -16.80 -1.29
C ILE A 101 -10.15 -15.32 -1.20
N THR A 102 -11.12 -14.42 -1.12
CA THR A 102 -10.86 -12.97 -1.11
C THR A 102 -11.31 -12.28 0.17
N THR A 103 -10.43 -11.43 0.71
CA THR A 103 -10.77 -10.41 1.71
C THR A 103 -10.53 -9.02 1.12
N TYR A 104 -11.49 -8.12 1.31
CA TYR A 104 -11.48 -6.78 0.75
C TYR A 104 -11.20 -5.74 1.82
N PHE A 105 -10.39 -4.73 1.49
CA PHE A 105 -10.03 -3.64 2.39
C PHE A 105 -10.20 -2.29 1.72
N ARG A 106 -10.55 -1.28 2.51
CA ARG A 106 -10.71 0.11 2.10
C ARG A 106 -10.13 1.06 3.13
N LYS A 107 -9.46 2.10 2.64
CA LYS A 107 -8.93 3.18 3.46
C LYS A 107 -8.88 4.48 2.67
N ARG A 108 -9.41 5.52 3.30
CA ARG A 108 -9.25 6.90 2.84
C ARG A 108 -7.92 7.45 3.32
N VAL A 109 -7.21 8.10 2.42
CA VAL A 109 -5.95 8.79 2.70
C VAL A 109 -6.07 10.24 2.23
N PHE A 110 -5.62 11.17 3.07
CA PHE A 110 -5.55 12.58 2.70
C PHE A 110 -4.17 12.88 2.14
N ILE A 111 -4.12 13.48 0.95
CA ILE A 111 -2.89 13.88 0.27
C ILE A 111 -2.85 15.41 0.24
N PRO A 112 -1.95 16.05 1.00
CA PRO A 112 -1.73 17.49 0.93
C PRO A 112 -1.43 17.96 -0.51
N SER A 113 -1.90 19.15 -0.88
CA SER A 113 -1.69 19.73 -2.21
C SER A 113 -0.22 19.83 -2.59
N GLU A 114 0.64 20.07 -1.61
CA GLU A 114 2.09 20.23 -1.75
C GLU A 114 2.74 18.93 -2.22
N LEU A 115 2.20 17.77 -1.82
CA LEU A 115 2.70 16.48 -2.31
C LEU A 115 2.30 16.22 -3.77
N THR A 116 1.23 16.84 -4.26
CA THR A 116 0.78 16.68 -5.65
C THR A 116 1.50 17.59 -6.65
N ILE A 117 2.26 18.57 -6.15
CA ILE A 117 2.97 19.56 -6.96
C ILE A 117 4.48 19.30 -6.83
N GLY A 118 5.16 18.99 -7.95
CA GLY A 118 6.63 18.79 -7.99
C GLY A 118 7.09 17.34 -8.10
N ALA A 119 8.40 17.12 -7.86
CA ALA A 119 9.05 15.80 -7.93
C ALA A 119 8.84 14.99 -6.64
N SER A 120 7.58 14.68 -6.37
CA SER A 120 7.17 13.86 -5.23
C SER A 120 6.90 12.42 -5.65
N GLU A 121 7.37 11.47 -4.85
CA GLU A 121 7.09 10.04 -5.01
C GLU A 121 6.22 9.54 -3.86
N VAL A 122 5.33 8.60 -4.14
CA VAL A 122 4.60 7.83 -3.13
C VAL A 122 5.06 6.39 -3.22
N THR A 123 5.45 5.82 -2.09
CA THR A 123 5.92 4.44 -1.94
C THR A 123 4.97 3.64 -1.07
N PHE A 124 4.57 2.50 -1.59
CA PHE A 124 3.76 1.49 -0.92
C PHE A 124 4.67 0.37 -0.44
N TYR A 125 4.46 -0.07 0.80
CA TYR A 125 5.11 -1.23 1.40
C TYR A 125 4.01 -2.20 1.81
N LEU A 126 3.80 -3.22 0.98
CA LEU A 126 2.69 -4.16 1.10
C LEU A 126 3.19 -5.50 1.68
N HIS A 127 2.64 -5.88 2.83
CA HIS A 127 2.63 -7.27 3.29
C HIS A 127 1.35 -7.93 2.78
N ARG A 128 1.48 -9.08 2.10
CA ARG A 128 0.33 -9.86 1.62
C ARG A 128 0.61 -11.34 1.74
N ASP A 129 -0.45 -12.08 2.03
CA ASP A 129 -0.50 -13.53 1.91
C ASP A 129 -1.86 -13.98 1.36
N ASP A 130 -1.97 -14.54 0.15
CA ASP A 130 -0.89 -14.88 -0.80
C ASP A 130 -0.74 -13.85 -1.93
N GLY A 131 -1.85 -13.36 -2.45
CA GLY A 131 -1.94 -12.49 -3.61
C GLY A 131 -2.63 -11.18 -3.27
N ALA A 132 -2.32 -10.12 -4.01
CA ALA A 132 -2.92 -8.82 -3.76
C ALA A 132 -3.13 -8.01 -5.04
N LEU A 133 -4.23 -7.27 -5.09
CA LEU A 133 -4.41 -6.12 -5.96
C LEU A 133 -4.66 -4.87 -5.13
N VAL A 134 -3.95 -3.79 -5.45
CA VAL A 134 -4.12 -2.48 -4.82
C VAL A 134 -4.58 -1.47 -5.86
N TYR A 135 -5.66 -0.77 -5.52
CA TYR A 135 -6.28 0.26 -6.33
C TYR A 135 -6.14 1.62 -5.65
N VAL A 136 -5.86 2.65 -6.44
CA VAL A 136 -5.95 4.06 -6.03
C VAL A 136 -7.03 4.72 -6.85
N ASN A 137 -8.08 5.20 -6.20
CA ASN A 137 -9.25 5.82 -6.85
C ASN A 137 -9.81 4.97 -8.01
N GLY A 138 -9.87 3.65 -7.83
CA GLY A 138 -10.38 2.71 -8.82
C GLY A 138 -9.37 2.27 -9.90
N SER A 139 -8.21 2.91 -10.00
CA SER A 139 -7.14 2.49 -10.92
C SER A 139 -6.25 1.46 -10.23
N GLU A 140 -6.07 0.30 -10.86
CA GLU A 140 -5.11 -0.71 -10.39
C GLU A 140 -3.69 -0.16 -10.47
N LYS A 141 -2.95 -0.22 -9.36
CA LYS A 141 -1.55 0.23 -9.26
C LYS A 141 -0.60 -0.90 -8.94
N ILE A 142 -1.05 -1.88 -8.15
CA ILE A 142 -0.23 -3.02 -7.75
C ILE A 142 -1.02 -4.28 -8.04
N ARG A 143 -0.35 -5.24 -8.69
CA ARG A 143 -0.76 -6.63 -8.83
C ARG A 143 0.41 -7.49 -8.42
N SER A 144 0.25 -8.23 -7.33
CA SER A 144 1.31 -9.06 -6.77
C SER A 144 0.81 -10.47 -6.56
N ASN A 145 1.54 -11.46 -7.09
CA ASN A 145 1.20 -12.88 -7.01
C ASN A 145 -0.22 -13.23 -7.52
N MET A 146 -0.70 -12.52 -8.54
CA MET A 146 -2.04 -12.72 -9.13
C MET A 146 -1.94 -12.93 -10.64
N PRO A 147 -2.80 -13.79 -11.24
CA PRO A 147 -2.79 -14.05 -12.67
C PRO A 147 -3.08 -12.78 -13.47
N LYS A 148 -2.71 -12.77 -14.76
CA LYS A 148 -3.07 -11.68 -15.67
C LYS A 148 -4.56 -11.72 -16.00
N GLY A 149 -5.12 -10.58 -16.39
CA GLY A 149 -6.51 -10.47 -16.85
C GLY A 149 -7.50 -10.13 -15.74
N THR A 150 -8.77 -10.45 -15.99
CA THR A 150 -9.88 -10.13 -15.08
C THR A 150 -9.80 -11.01 -13.83
N ILE A 151 -9.76 -10.38 -12.66
CA ILE A 151 -9.79 -11.04 -11.36
C ILE A 151 -11.22 -11.01 -10.83
N LYS A 152 -11.65 -12.13 -10.24
CA LYS A 152 -12.94 -12.29 -9.55
C LYS A 152 -12.68 -12.70 -8.09
N SER A 153 -13.71 -12.64 -7.25
CA SER A 153 -13.67 -13.04 -5.84
C SER A 153 -13.25 -14.50 -5.58
N ASN A 154 -13.24 -15.34 -6.61
CA ASN A 154 -12.80 -16.74 -6.53
C ASN A 154 -11.53 -17.02 -7.32
N THR A 155 -10.86 -15.98 -7.83
CA THR A 155 -9.57 -16.15 -8.51
C THR A 155 -8.50 -16.37 -7.46
N LEU A 156 -7.75 -17.47 -7.60
CA LEU A 156 -6.65 -17.79 -6.69
C LEU A 156 -5.39 -16.99 -7.03
N ALA A 157 -4.57 -16.76 -6.01
CA ALA A 157 -3.18 -16.34 -6.19
C ALA A 157 -2.36 -17.41 -6.95
N ILE A 158 -1.22 -17.03 -7.52
CA ILE A 158 -0.44 -17.93 -8.40
C ILE A 158 0.25 -19.05 -7.60
N SER A 159 0.76 -18.73 -6.41
CA SER A 159 1.48 -19.66 -5.53
C SER A 159 1.28 -19.26 -4.06
N PRO A 160 1.55 -20.15 -3.10
CA PRO A 160 1.60 -19.76 -1.69
C PRO A 160 2.72 -18.72 -1.44
N MET A 161 2.60 -17.88 -0.41
CA MET A 161 3.70 -17.02 0.04
C MET A 161 4.53 -17.68 1.16
N GLU A 162 3.96 -18.65 1.88
CA GLU A 162 4.64 -19.47 2.89
C GLU A 162 5.88 -20.15 2.30
N GLY A 163 6.99 -20.13 3.03
CA GLY A 163 8.22 -20.87 2.69
C GLY A 163 9.07 -20.29 1.55
N TYR A 164 8.66 -19.18 0.93
CA TYR A 164 9.48 -18.50 -0.08
C TYR A 164 10.65 -17.70 0.54
N ILE A 165 11.83 -17.80 -0.07
CA ILE A 165 13.01 -16.97 0.23
C ILE A 165 13.15 -15.89 -0.86
N GLY A 166 13.32 -14.63 -0.47
CA GLY A 166 13.55 -13.51 -1.40
C GLY A 166 12.39 -12.52 -1.47
N PRO A 167 12.21 -11.77 -2.59
CA PRO A 167 11.22 -10.69 -2.70
C PRO A 167 9.75 -11.16 -2.71
N LEU A 168 9.53 -12.47 -2.77
CA LEU A 168 8.24 -13.14 -2.65
C LEU A 168 8.10 -13.88 -1.30
N SER A 169 8.96 -13.60 -0.32
CA SER A 169 8.75 -14.11 1.04
C SER A 169 7.63 -13.33 1.72
N GLU A 170 6.82 -13.99 2.54
CA GLU A 170 5.95 -13.34 3.54
C GLU A 170 6.72 -12.27 4.35
N LYS A 171 8.00 -12.52 4.63
CA LYS A 171 8.87 -11.62 5.42
C LYS A 171 9.37 -10.40 4.65
N THR A 172 9.11 -10.32 3.34
CA THR A 172 9.57 -9.22 2.49
C THR A 172 8.41 -8.34 2.05
N LEU A 173 8.44 -7.08 2.48
CA LEU A 173 7.49 -6.07 2.01
C LEU A 173 7.63 -5.85 0.51
N TYR A 174 6.54 -6.03 -0.22
CA TYR A 174 6.47 -5.69 -1.63
C TYR A 174 6.45 -4.17 -1.80
N LYS A 175 7.58 -3.62 -2.26
CA LYS A 175 7.79 -2.18 -2.45
C LYS A 175 7.41 -1.76 -3.86
N MET A 176 6.56 -0.74 -3.98
CA MET A 176 6.28 -0.06 -5.24
C MET A 176 6.27 1.44 -5.04
N SER A 177 6.93 2.18 -5.94
CA SER A 177 7.01 3.65 -5.90
C SER A 177 6.56 4.24 -7.23
N TRP A 178 5.83 5.36 -7.20
CA TRP A 178 5.44 6.11 -8.38
C TRP A 178 5.24 7.59 -8.06
N SER A 179 5.11 8.42 -9.11
CA SER A 179 4.86 9.85 -8.94
C SER A 179 3.55 10.11 -8.18
N ALA A 180 3.59 11.04 -7.23
CA ALA A 180 2.43 11.48 -6.47
C ALA A 180 1.30 12.05 -7.35
N SER A 181 1.59 12.40 -8.62
CA SER A 181 0.57 12.79 -9.61
C SER A 181 -0.51 11.73 -9.86
N GLY A 182 -0.27 10.47 -9.46
CA GLY A 182 -1.30 9.43 -9.45
C GLY A 182 -2.38 9.60 -8.38
N PHE A 183 -2.23 10.58 -7.48
CA PHE A 183 -3.19 10.96 -6.44
C PHE A 183 -3.81 12.33 -6.73
N GLN A 184 -4.99 12.55 -6.18
CA GLN A 184 -5.66 13.85 -6.17
C GLN A 184 -5.28 14.60 -4.89
N ALA A 185 -5.18 15.93 -4.94
CA ALA A 185 -5.08 16.70 -3.71
C ALA A 185 -6.37 16.52 -2.89
N GLY A 186 -6.23 16.29 -1.58
CA GLY A 186 -7.33 15.96 -0.69
C GLY A 186 -7.53 14.45 -0.51
N TRP A 187 -8.79 14.02 -0.39
CA TRP A 187 -9.13 12.63 -0.07
C TRP A 187 -8.99 11.71 -1.30
N ASN A 188 -8.32 10.60 -1.10
CA ASN A 188 -8.17 9.51 -2.06
C ASN A 188 -8.60 8.20 -1.40
N GLU A 189 -9.03 7.25 -2.23
CA GLU A 189 -9.36 5.90 -1.80
C GLU A 189 -8.24 4.94 -2.17
N ILE A 190 -7.78 4.17 -1.19
CA ILE A 190 -6.98 2.98 -1.41
C ILE A 190 -7.86 1.78 -1.10
N ALA A 191 -8.08 0.95 -2.12
CA ALA A 191 -8.82 -0.30 -2.00
C ALA A 191 -7.88 -1.48 -2.27
N VAL A 192 -8.02 -2.55 -1.51
CA VAL A 192 -7.18 -3.75 -1.62
C VAL A 192 -8.06 -4.99 -1.66
N GLU A 193 -7.69 -5.96 -2.48
CA GLU A 193 -8.19 -7.33 -2.40
C GLU A 193 -7.02 -8.27 -2.15
N ILE A 194 -7.12 -9.07 -1.09
CA ILE A 194 -6.17 -10.12 -0.74
C ILE A 194 -6.75 -11.45 -1.15
N HIS A 195 -5.99 -12.25 -1.87
CA HIS A 195 -6.40 -13.51 -2.45
C HIS A 195 -5.54 -14.66 -1.93
N GLN A 196 -6.20 -15.75 -1.58
CA GLN A 196 -5.56 -17.00 -1.19
C GLN A 196 -5.17 -17.81 -2.43
N CYS A 197 -4.10 -18.59 -2.36
CA CYS A 197 -3.63 -19.47 -3.44
C CYS A 197 -4.36 -20.82 -3.44
N SER A 198 -5.01 -21.20 -2.34
CA SER A 198 -5.84 -22.39 -2.24
C SER A 198 -7.15 -22.12 -1.49
N THR A 199 -8.12 -23.02 -1.67
CA THR A 199 -9.39 -22.99 -0.91
C THR A 199 -9.25 -23.61 0.47
N GLN A 200 -8.08 -24.15 0.82
CA GLN A 200 -7.83 -24.84 2.09
C GLN A 200 -6.77 -24.11 2.93
N GLU A 201 -6.35 -22.91 2.50
CA GLU A 201 -5.37 -22.10 3.21
C GLU A 201 -5.84 -21.75 4.60
N ARG A 202 -4.87 -21.65 5.51
CA ARG A 202 -5.13 -21.48 6.94
C ARG A 202 -4.70 -20.12 7.47
N ASP A 203 -3.78 -19.47 6.78
CA ASP A 203 -3.21 -18.17 7.10
C ASP A 203 -3.69 -17.10 6.10
N MET A 204 -3.55 -15.86 6.54
CA MET A 204 -3.68 -14.68 5.72
C MET A 204 -2.99 -13.58 6.48
N SER A 205 -2.20 -12.76 5.80
CA SER A 205 -1.58 -11.60 6.40
C SER A 205 -1.74 -10.40 5.48
N PHE A 206 -2.15 -9.28 6.07
CA PHE A 206 -2.23 -8.01 5.36
C PHE A 206 -1.82 -6.85 6.25
N SER A 207 -0.84 -6.10 5.75
CA SER A 207 -0.58 -4.74 6.19
C SER A 207 -0.10 -3.89 5.01
N LEU A 208 -0.45 -2.60 5.04
CA LEU A 208 0.03 -1.65 4.06
C LEU A 208 0.50 -0.37 4.74
N ARG A 209 1.77 -0.02 4.51
CA ARG A 209 2.34 1.28 4.84
C ARG A 209 2.49 2.11 3.57
N VAL A 210 2.14 3.38 3.65
CA VAL A 210 2.31 4.34 2.53
C VAL A 210 3.10 5.53 3.02
N ALA A 211 4.17 5.86 2.30
CA ALA A 211 5.01 7.02 2.57
C ALA A 211 5.14 7.88 1.32
N ALA A 212 5.18 9.19 1.49
CA ALA A 212 5.53 10.14 0.45
C ALA A 212 6.94 10.69 0.69
N THR A 213 7.66 10.93 -0.40
CA THR A 213 8.95 11.62 -0.40
C THR A 213 8.81 12.84 -1.31
N GLN A 214 8.97 14.03 -0.76
CA GLN A 214 9.02 15.28 -1.53
C GLN A 214 10.47 15.71 -1.67
N THR A 215 10.93 15.90 -2.91
CA THR A 215 12.24 16.47 -3.20
C THR A 215 12.12 17.97 -3.40
N ILE A 216 12.71 18.76 -2.50
CA ILE A 216 12.73 20.22 -2.56
C ILE A 216 14.10 20.68 -3.05
N ASN A 217 14.13 21.46 -4.13
CA ASN A 217 15.34 22.14 -4.60
C ASN A 217 15.47 23.46 -3.84
N ILE A 218 16.58 23.68 -3.14
CA ILE A 218 16.76 24.85 -2.27
C ILE A 218 17.37 26.06 -3.01
N ASN A 219 17.61 25.94 -4.31
CA ASN A 219 18.33 26.95 -5.10
C ASN A 219 17.43 27.77 -6.06
N GLN A 220 16.15 27.93 -5.73
CA GLN A 220 15.23 28.86 -6.43
C GLN A 220 14.73 29.93 -5.48
#